data_AF-A0A925RDY5-F1
#
_entry.id   AF-A0A925RDY5-F1
#
_cell.length_a   1.000
_cell.length_b   1.000
_cell.length_c   1.000
_cell.angle_alpha   90.00
_cell.angle_beta   90.00
_cell.angle_gamma   90.00
#
_symmetry.space_group_name_H-M   'P 1'
#
loop_
_entity.id
_entity.type
_entity.pdbx_description
1 polymer ?
#
loop_
_entity_poly.entity_id
_entity_poly.type
_entity_poly.pdbx_seq_one_letter_code
_entity_poly.pdbx_strand_id
1 'polypeptide(L)'
;MYDSHGIVNHRARILPAISDPGHEAAHRGRLSASLISITGFLRGLPLFVSARPRSPLRVLCIMAFDTLHRCRTSKRLPTGRLRLLAVCLDFEAAANAALDGKESCGDEFRTTRRVLEDAGMFASVTEYMSRLRELETNRPSPGGDDGQFEKVMSYREAVVRLSLSMVATTAFGLQSIEDEFRATQSSDELHLLFRIAMQCQIIDDVLDYSNDASAGLPSFLTASTSLPQSLELTHEAALSYADIQHLRHSAETFPLRLALSAVSNCARLVIVLSRWRQKTSVLWRLSKQCASTLRGFFLCLIAAACR
;
A
#
# COMPACT_ATOMS: atom_id res chain seq x y z
N MET A 1 -61.57 -59.96 -2.03
CA MET A 1 -61.76 -58.64 -1.38
C MET A 1 -60.41 -58.17 -0.89
N TYR A 2 -60.09 -56.92 -1.20
CA TYR A 2 -58.80 -56.22 -1.04
C TYR A 2 -58.23 -56.27 0.39
N ASP A 3 -56.91 -56.40 0.50
CA ASP A 3 -56.02 -55.56 1.34
C ASP A 3 -54.63 -56.20 1.43
N SER A 4 -53.51 -55.50 1.51
CA SER A 4 -53.13 -54.13 1.16
C SER A 4 -51.61 -54.10 1.25
N HIS A 5 -50.98 -53.36 0.34
CA HIS A 5 -49.55 -53.30 0.13
C HIS A 5 -48.75 -52.91 1.38
N GLY A 6 -47.72 -53.71 1.70
CA GLY A 6 -46.67 -53.35 2.65
C GLY A 6 -45.78 -52.24 2.08
N ILE A 7 -45.89 -51.05 2.67
CA ILE A 7 -45.05 -49.89 2.39
C ILE A 7 -43.65 -50.13 2.98
N VAL A 8 -42.65 -50.28 2.11
CA VAL A 8 -41.23 -50.33 2.48
C VAL A 8 -40.79 -48.92 2.88
N ASN A 9 -40.50 -48.75 4.15
CA ASN A 9 -40.09 -47.50 4.76
C ASN A 9 -38.61 -47.22 4.43
N HIS A 10 -38.34 -46.47 3.36
CA HIS A 10 -37.00 -45.96 3.03
C HIS A 10 -36.58 -44.91 4.07
N ARG A 11 -35.97 -45.37 5.17
CA ARG A 11 -35.12 -44.51 6.01
C ARG A 11 -33.93 -44.06 5.19
N ALA A 12 -34.03 -42.86 4.63
CA ALA A 12 -32.89 -42.11 4.13
C ALA A 12 -31.90 -41.93 5.29
N ARG A 13 -30.77 -42.65 5.24
CA ARG A 13 -29.59 -42.31 6.04
C ARG A 13 -29.12 -40.95 5.57
N ILE A 14 -29.38 -39.92 6.37
CA ILE A 14 -28.66 -38.66 6.31
C ILE A 14 -27.22 -39.02 6.71
N LEU A 15 -26.37 -39.23 5.72
CA LEU A 15 -24.92 -39.31 5.93
C LEU A 15 -24.48 -37.95 6.49
N PRO A 16 -23.75 -37.90 7.62
CA PRO A 16 -23.17 -36.66 8.08
C PRO A 16 -22.28 -36.12 6.96
N ALA A 17 -22.50 -34.85 6.60
CA ALA A 17 -21.63 -34.13 5.68
C ALA A 17 -20.19 -34.30 6.17
N ILE A 18 -19.37 -35.00 5.39
CA ILE A 18 -17.94 -35.14 5.65
C ILE A 18 -17.38 -33.74 5.48
N SER A 19 -17.17 -33.04 6.60
CA SER A 19 -16.46 -31.78 6.64
C SER A 19 -15.09 -32.01 6.03
N ASP A 20 -14.82 -31.41 4.88
CA ASP A 20 -13.52 -31.50 4.23
C ASP A 20 -12.46 -30.90 5.19
N PRO A 21 -11.52 -31.72 5.71
CA PRO A 21 -10.53 -31.25 6.67
C PRO A 21 -9.63 -30.14 6.11
N GLY A 22 -9.51 -30.04 4.78
CA GLY A 22 -8.82 -28.93 4.11
C GLY A 22 -9.52 -27.57 4.30
N HIS A 23 -10.85 -27.56 4.35
CA HIS A 23 -11.65 -26.34 4.49
C HIS A 23 -11.58 -25.78 5.91
N GLU A 24 -11.60 -26.65 6.93
CA GLU A 24 -11.45 -26.22 8.33
C GLU A 24 -10.06 -25.69 8.66
N ALA A 25 -9.01 -26.31 8.14
CA ALA A 25 -7.63 -25.86 8.35
C ALA A 25 -7.39 -24.48 7.72
N ALA A 26 -7.88 -24.28 6.49
CA ALA A 26 -7.80 -22.99 5.80
C ALA A 26 -8.59 -21.90 6.54
N HIS A 27 -9.77 -22.22 7.07
CA HIS A 27 -10.58 -21.29 7.86
C HIS A 27 -9.89 -20.87 9.17
N ARG A 28 -9.32 -21.82 9.92
CA ARG A 28 -8.55 -21.54 11.14
C ARG A 28 -7.32 -20.67 10.86
N GLY A 29 -6.61 -20.94 9.76
CA GLY A 29 -5.48 -20.11 9.32
C GLY A 29 -5.88 -18.65 9.07
N ARG A 30 -7.01 -18.43 8.38
CA ARG A 30 -7.52 -17.07 8.08
C ARG A 30 -7.92 -16.32 9.35
N LEU A 31 -8.59 -16.99 10.28
CA LEU A 31 -8.95 -16.39 11.58
C LEU A 31 -7.70 -15.99 12.38
N SER A 32 -6.68 -16.84 12.41
CA SER A 32 -5.41 -16.54 13.08
C SER A 32 -4.71 -15.32 12.44
N ALA A 33 -4.59 -15.28 11.11
CA ALA A 33 -3.99 -14.16 10.39
C ALA A 33 -4.77 -12.84 10.58
N SER A 34 -6.10 -12.92 10.64
CA SER A 34 -6.97 -11.77 10.90
C SER A 34 -6.78 -11.26 12.33
N LEU A 35 -6.72 -12.14 13.33
CA LEU A 35 -6.43 -11.77 14.72
C LEU A 35 -5.04 -11.15 14.88
N ILE A 36 -4.03 -11.68 14.19
CA ILE A 36 -2.68 -11.12 14.16
C ILE A 36 -2.74 -9.68 13.63
N SER A 37 -3.47 -9.46 12.53
CA SER A 37 -3.63 -8.16 11.88
C SER A 37 -4.39 -7.17 12.75
N ILE A 38 -5.51 -7.56 13.35
CA ILE A 38 -6.27 -6.73 14.30
C ILE A 38 -5.35 -6.31 15.46
N THR A 39 -4.59 -7.26 16.02
CA THR A 39 -3.66 -6.95 17.12
C THR A 39 -2.53 -6.01 16.68
N GLY A 40 -2.01 -6.18 15.46
CA GLY A 40 -1.01 -5.26 14.88
C GLY A 40 -1.58 -3.85 14.66
N PHE A 41 -2.81 -3.77 14.16
CA PHE A 41 -3.55 -2.53 13.99
C PHE A 41 -3.79 -1.81 15.32
N LEU A 42 -4.32 -2.51 16.34
CA LEU A 42 -4.53 -1.91 17.67
C LEU A 42 -3.24 -1.39 18.28
N ARG A 43 -2.11 -2.06 18.03
CA ARG A 43 -0.78 -1.65 18.49
C ARG A 43 -0.23 -0.41 17.76
N GLY A 44 -0.62 -0.20 16.51
CA GLY A 44 -0.24 1.00 15.76
C GLY A 44 -1.16 2.20 16.03
N LEU A 45 -2.31 2.03 16.68
CA LEU A 45 -3.22 3.15 17.00
C LEU A 45 -2.53 4.31 17.74
N PRO A 46 -1.67 4.06 18.75
CA PRO A 46 -0.91 5.13 19.40
C PRO A 46 0.02 5.91 18.45
N LEU A 47 0.39 5.34 17.29
CA LEU A 47 1.24 6.04 16.32
C LEU A 47 0.47 7.12 15.55
N PHE A 48 -0.86 7.05 15.47
CA PHE A 48 -1.65 8.14 14.87
C PHE A 48 -1.67 9.41 15.72
N VAL A 49 -1.39 9.28 17.02
CA VAL A 49 -1.29 10.42 17.96
C VAL A 49 0.15 10.75 18.33
N SER A 50 1.12 10.02 17.76
CA SER A 50 2.55 10.25 17.94
C SER A 50 3.02 11.39 17.02
N ALA A 51 4.11 12.06 17.42
CA ALA A 51 4.79 13.03 16.55
C ALA A 51 5.40 12.37 15.28
N ARG A 52 5.60 11.03 15.30
CA ARG A 52 6.12 10.24 14.18
C ARG A 52 5.43 8.87 14.05
N PRO A 53 5.20 8.37 12.83
CA PRO A 53 5.49 9.03 11.56
C PRO A 53 4.44 10.11 11.23
N ARG A 54 4.82 11.12 10.44
CA ARG A 54 3.99 12.33 10.24
C ARG A 54 2.77 12.15 9.33
N SER A 55 2.56 10.95 8.77
CA SER A 55 1.38 10.67 7.96
C SER A 55 0.69 9.38 8.37
N PRO A 56 -0.65 9.33 8.31
CA PRO A 56 -1.40 8.10 8.58
C PRO A 56 -1.05 6.95 7.62
N LEU A 57 -0.65 7.24 6.37
CA LEU A 57 -0.18 6.21 5.43
C LEU A 57 1.10 5.53 5.94
N ARG A 58 2.05 6.30 6.50
CA ARG A 58 3.25 5.73 7.11
C ARG A 58 2.91 4.89 8.34
N VAL A 59 1.91 5.28 9.14
CA VAL A 59 1.42 4.45 10.26
C VAL A 59 0.90 3.10 9.76
N LEU A 60 0.09 3.12 8.69
CA LEU A 60 -0.42 1.89 8.06
C LEU A 60 0.72 1.01 7.52
N CYS A 61 1.76 1.61 6.93
CA CYS A 61 2.96 0.89 6.52
C CYS A 61 3.63 0.17 7.70
N ILE A 62 3.83 0.86 8.84
CA ILE A 62 4.39 0.24 10.06
C ILE A 62 3.53 -0.94 10.53
N MET A 63 2.20 -0.78 10.56
CA MET A 63 1.27 -1.84 10.95
C MET A 63 1.37 -3.05 10.01
N ALA A 64 1.50 -2.80 8.71
CA ALA A 64 1.62 -3.85 7.72
C ALA A 64 2.93 -4.65 7.89
N PHE A 65 4.06 -3.97 8.13
CA PHE A 65 5.34 -4.62 8.41
C PHE A 65 5.38 -5.33 9.78
N ASP A 66 4.73 -4.81 10.82
CA ASP A 66 4.57 -5.55 12.09
C ASP A 66 3.74 -6.82 11.92
N THR A 67 2.65 -6.73 11.16
CA THR A 67 1.81 -7.88 10.83
C THR A 67 2.60 -8.93 10.05
N LEU A 68 3.32 -8.51 9.00
CA LEU A 68 4.17 -9.40 8.20
C LEU A 68 5.26 -10.06 9.04
N HIS A 69 5.93 -9.30 9.90
CA HIS A 69 6.93 -9.84 10.81
C HIS A 69 6.36 -10.88 11.77
N ARG A 70 5.14 -10.64 12.29
CA ARG A 70 4.44 -11.60 13.14
C ARG A 70 4.03 -12.86 12.41
N CYS A 71 3.57 -12.76 11.17
CA CYS A 71 3.28 -13.94 10.35
C CYS A 71 4.56 -14.77 10.14
N ARG A 72 5.69 -14.13 9.82
CA ARG A 72 6.96 -14.82 9.53
C ARG A 72 7.64 -15.43 10.76
N THR A 73 7.58 -14.76 11.90
CA THR A 73 8.41 -15.12 13.07
C THR A 73 7.61 -15.57 14.28
N SER A 74 6.27 -15.48 14.23
CA SER A 74 5.38 -15.59 15.39
C SER A 74 5.68 -14.58 16.52
N LYS A 75 6.60 -13.62 16.30
CA LYS A 75 7.02 -12.60 17.25
C LYS A 75 6.65 -11.22 16.75
N ARG A 76 6.44 -10.30 17.69
CA ARG A 76 6.16 -8.88 17.39
C ARG A 76 7.44 -8.15 17.03
N LEU A 77 7.34 -7.11 16.21
CA LEU A 77 8.47 -6.22 16.01
C LEU A 77 8.85 -5.57 17.35
N PRO A 78 10.14 -5.61 17.73
CA PRO A 78 10.61 -4.90 18.91
C PRO A 78 10.28 -3.41 18.83
N THR A 79 9.96 -2.80 19.97
CA THR A 79 9.59 -1.38 20.03
C THR A 79 10.67 -0.45 19.45
N GLY A 80 11.95 -0.76 19.68
CA GLY A 80 13.07 -0.02 19.05
C GLY A 80 13.03 -0.09 17.53
N ARG A 81 12.67 -1.26 16.99
CA ARG A 81 12.51 -1.51 15.55
C ARG A 81 11.36 -0.72 14.94
N LEU A 82 10.22 -0.63 15.64
CA LEU A 82 9.07 0.18 15.22
C LEU A 82 9.39 1.68 15.21
N ARG A 83 10.13 2.18 16.21
CA ARG A 83 10.60 3.57 16.22
C ARG A 83 11.54 3.84 15.06
N LEU A 84 12.46 2.92 14.79
CA LEU A 84 13.40 3.03 13.69
C LEU A 84 12.69 2.98 12.32
N LEU A 85 11.63 2.18 12.18
CA LEU A 85 10.75 2.20 10.99
C LEU A 85 10.05 3.55 10.81
N ALA A 86 9.53 4.15 11.88
CA ALA A 86 8.91 5.47 11.80
C ALA A 86 9.90 6.54 11.34
N VAL A 87 11.13 6.50 11.84
CA VAL A 87 12.22 7.40 11.38
C VAL A 87 12.57 7.13 9.91
N CYS A 88 12.63 5.86 9.50
CA CYS A 88 12.91 5.47 8.12
C CYS A 88 11.88 6.02 7.14
N LEU A 89 10.59 5.88 7.46
CA LEU A 89 9.50 6.40 6.63
C LEU A 89 9.48 7.93 6.56
N ASP A 90 9.84 8.61 7.65
CA ASP A 90 10.00 10.07 7.64
C ASP A 90 11.26 10.49 6.84
N PHE A 91 12.34 9.70 6.89
CA PHE A 91 13.54 9.90 6.08
C PHE A 91 13.27 9.76 4.59
N GLU A 92 12.62 8.69 4.15
CA GLU A 92 12.27 8.46 2.74
C GLU A 92 11.43 9.61 2.19
N ALA A 93 10.44 10.07 2.96
CA ALA A 93 9.61 11.20 2.55
C ALA A 93 10.38 12.52 2.50
N ALA A 94 11.27 12.77 3.46
CA ALA A 94 12.10 13.97 3.46
C ALA A 94 13.15 13.94 2.33
N ALA A 95 13.66 12.76 1.97
CA ALA A 95 14.56 12.55 0.85
C ALA A 95 13.86 12.89 -0.47
N ASN A 96 12.67 12.32 -0.71
CA ASN A 96 11.87 12.63 -1.89
C ASN A 96 11.54 14.13 -1.96
N ALA A 97 11.11 14.74 -0.85
CA ALA A 97 10.80 16.16 -0.82
C ALA A 97 12.02 17.04 -1.11
N ALA A 98 13.21 16.68 -0.61
CA ALA A 98 14.44 17.38 -0.92
C ALA A 98 14.82 17.27 -2.40
N LEU A 99 14.60 16.11 -3.02
CA LEU A 99 14.84 15.87 -4.46
C LEU A 99 13.83 16.60 -5.35
N ASP A 100 12.61 16.82 -4.86
CA ASP A 100 11.60 17.67 -5.49
C ASP A 100 11.88 19.18 -5.33
N GLY A 101 13.00 19.57 -4.69
CA GLY A 101 13.35 20.97 -4.47
C GLY A 101 12.54 21.67 -3.37
N LYS A 102 11.89 20.93 -2.47
CA LYS A 102 11.14 21.51 -1.34
C LYS A 102 12.12 21.91 -0.24
N GLU A 103 12.60 23.15 -0.28
CA GLU A 103 13.64 23.69 0.63
C GLU A 103 13.34 23.49 2.12
N SER A 104 12.07 23.52 2.51
CA SER A 104 11.62 23.35 3.90
C SER A 104 11.92 21.97 4.51
N CYS A 105 12.32 20.98 3.70
CA CYS A 105 12.54 19.59 4.16
C CYS A 105 14.01 19.27 4.47
N GLY A 106 14.95 20.18 4.23
CA GLY A 106 16.39 19.93 4.41
C GLY A 106 16.80 19.55 5.83
N ASP A 107 16.26 20.23 6.84
CA ASP A 107 16.56 19.93 8.25
C ASP A 107 15.99 18.59 8.69
N GLU A 108 14.78 18.26 8.25
CA GLU A 108 14.15 16.97 8.55
C GLU A 108 14.96 15.83 7.93
N PHE A 109 15.32 15.95 6.65
CA PHE A 109 16.16 14.98 5.95
C PHE A 109 17.48 14.75 6.69
N ARG A 110 18.21 15.83 7.05
CA ARG A 110 19.47 15.71 7.79
C ARG A 110 19.30 15.09 9.17
N THR A 111 18.16 15.33 9.83
CA THR A 111 17.89 14.85 11.18
C THR A 111 17.53 13.37 11.17
N THR A 112 16.60 12.96 10.32
CA THR A 112 16.18 11.55 10.22
C THR A 112 17.32 10.69 9.70
N ARG A 113 18.11 11.18 8.73
CA ARG A 113 19.34 10.52 8.26
C ARG A 113 20.32 10.22 9.40
N ARG A 114 20.66 11.23 10.21
CA ARG A 114 21.58 11.06 11.35
C ARG A 114 21.07 10.01 12.34
N VAL A 115 19.79 10.03 12.68
CA VAL A 115 19.19 9.03 13.58
C VAL A 115 19.28 7.61 13.01
N LEU A 116 19.15 7.42 11.70
CA LEU A 116 19.33 6.11 11.07
C LEU A 116 20.81 5.68 11.08
N GLU A 117 21.72 6.59 10.75
CA GLU A 117 23.17 6.33 10.76
C GLU A 117 23.66 5.97 12.16
N ASP A 118 23.25 6.71 13.19
CA ASP A 118 23.56 6.44 14.60
C ASP A 118 22.98 5.10 15.09
N ALA A 119 21.90 4.63 14.46
CA ALA A 119 21.32 3.31 14.70
C ALA A 119 22.01 2.17 13.94
N GLY A 120 23.17 2.44 13.30
CA GLY A 120 23.95 1.46 12.55
C GLY A 120 23.44 1.20 11.13
N MET A 121 22.53 2.03 10.60
CA MET A 121 21.96 1.85 9.25
C MET A 121 22.72 2.59 8.14
N PHE A 122 23.96 3.03 8.41
CA PHE A 122 24.74 3.83 7.47
C PHE A 122 24.85 3.22 6.06
N ALA A 123 25.10 1.91 5.97
CA ALA A 123 25.21 1.21 4.70
C ALA A 123 23.89 1.24 3.90
N SER A 124 22.78 0.87 4.53
CA SER A 124 21.45 0.88 3.90
C SER A 124 21.01 2.30 3.51
N VAL A 125 21.25 3.30 4.35
CA VAL A 125 20.96 4.71 4.04
C VAL A 125 21.75 5.17 2.81
N THR A 126 23.03 4.82 2.75
CA THR A 126 23.91 5.18 1.62
C THR A 126 23.46 4.49 0.33
N GLU A 127 23.16 3.19 0.39
CA GLU A 127 22.65 2.42 -0.75
C GLU A 127 21.32 3.00 -1.25
N TYR A 128 20.37 3.26 -0.35
CA TYR A 128 19.07 3.85 -0.68
C TYR A 128 19.23 5.19 -1.40
N MET A 129 20.04 6.11 -0.84
CA MET A 129 20.25 7.42 -1.43
C MET A 129 20.96 7.36 -2.79
N SER A 130 21.89 6.42 -2.96
CA SER A 130 22.58 6.22 -4.25
C SER A 130 21.58 5.81 -5.33
N ARG A 131 20.76 4.78 -5.06
CA ARG A 131 19.76 4.27 -5.99
C ARG A 131 18.64 5.26 -6.26
N LEU A 132 18.20 5.98 -5.23
CA LEU A 132 17.18 7.01 -5.39
C LEU A 132 17.67 8.10 -6.34
N ARG A 133 18.91 8.58 -6.16
CA ARG A 133 19.51 9.57 -7.09
C ARG A 133 19.64 9.06 -8.52
N GLU A 134 19.93 7.77 -8.70
CA GLU A 134 19.97 7.16 -10.03
C GLU A 134 18.59 7.16 -10.70
N LEU A 135 17.54 6.80 -9.96
CA LEU A 135 16.16 6.89 -10.45
C LEU A 135 15.79 8.34 -10.78
N GLU A 136 16.18 9.28 -9.92
CA GLU A 136 15.91 10.71 -10.10
C GLU A 136 16.64 11.32 -11.30
N THR A 137 17.84 10.83 -11.61
CA THR A 137 18.59 11.25 -12.82
C THR A 137 17.83 10.87 -14.09
N ASN A 138 17.06 9.78 -14.03
CA ASN A 138 16.24 9.27 -15.11
C ASN A 138 14.74 9.64 -14.95
N ARG A 139 14.44 10.63 -14.10
CA ARG A 139 13.05 11.06 -13.83
C ARG A 139 12.37 11.45 -15.15
N PRO A 140 11.23 10.84 -15.50
CA PRO A 140 10.49 11.20 -16.70
C PRO A 140 9.88 12.60 -16.56
N SER A 141 9.86 13.38 -17.65
CA SER A 141 9.16 14.66 -17.70
C SER A 141 7.64 14.49 -17.58
N PRO A 142 6.90 15.47 -17.05
CA PRO A 142 5.45 15.51 -17.18
C PRO A 142 5.04 15.80 -18.63
N GLY A 143 3.84 15.37 -19.00
CA GLY A 143 3.21 15.57 -20.30
C GLY A 143 3.75 14.61 -21.36
N GLY A 144 2.88 14.15 -22.25
CA GLY A 144 3.27 13.25 -23.33
C GLY A 144 2.12 12.43 -23.87
N ASP A 145 2.49 11.34 -24.53
CA ASP A 145 1.63 10.29 -25.06
C ASP A 145 1.54 9.08 -24.11
N ASP A 146 0.93 7.98 -24.56
CA ASP A 146 0.79 6.76 -23.78
C ASP A 146 2.17 6.15 -23.40
N GLY A 147 3.18 6.30 -24.27
CA GLY A 147 4.54 5.86 -23.98
C GLY A 147 5.18 6.66 -22.83
N GLN A 148 4.82 7.94 -22.68
CA GLN A 148 5.22 8.71 -21.52
C GLN A 148 4.53 8.24 -20.24
N PHE A 149 3.25 7.85 -20.31
CA PHE A 149 2.54 7.26 -19.19
C PHE A 149 3.21 5.98 -18.69
N GLU A 150 3.62 5.09 -19.58
CA GLU A 150 4.35 3.86 -19.22
C GLU A 150 5.70 4.15 -18.54
N LYS A 151 6.42 5.19 -18.99
CA LYS A 151 7.67 5.63 -18.35
C LYS A 151 7.44 6.17 -16.95
N VAL A 152 6.41 7.01 -16.78
CA VAL A 152 6.03 7.53 -15.45
C VAL A 152 5.63 6.38 -14.54
N MET A 153 4.78 5.46 -15.01
CA MET A 153 4.39 4.27 -14.25
C MET A 153 5.62 3.46 -13.83
N SER A 154 6.50 3.11 -14.76
CA SER A 154 7.73 2.34 -14.49
C SER A 154 8.64 3.04 -13.48
N TYR A 155 8.81 4.35 -13.61
CA TYR A 155 9.56 5.16 -12.64
C TYR A 155 8.94 5.11 -11.24
N ARG A 156 7.62 5.32 -11.14
CA ARG A 156 6.88 5.29 -9.86
C ARG A 156 6.98 3.91 -9.20
N GLU A 157 6.83 2.84 -9.99
CA GLU A 157 7.02 1.48 -9.49
C GLU A 157 8.42 1.24 -8.94
N ALA A 158 9.47 1.70 -9.64
CA ALA A 158 10.84 1.55 -9.19
C ALA A 158 11.09 2.30 -7.86
N VAL A 159 10.57 3.53 -7.72
CA VAL A 159 10.65 4.31 -6.48
C VAL A 159 9.92 3.62 -5.32
N VAL A 160 8.71 3.07 -5.56
CA VAL A 160 7.96 2.34 -4.53
C VAL A 160 8.69 1.08 -4.11
N ARG A 161 9.21 0.31 -5.07
CA ARG A 161 9.97 -0.91 -4.78
C ARG A 161 11.19 -0.59 -3.94
N LEU A 162 11.98 0.41 -4.33
CA LEU A 162 13.15 0.86 -3.57
C LEU A 162 12.78 1.27 -2.14
N SER A 163 11.69 2.03 -1.97
CA SER A 163 11.21 2.47 -0.66
C SER A 163 10.76 1.27 0.19
N LEU A 164 9.95 0.36 -0.37
CA LEU A 164 9.54 -0.85 0.34
C LEU A 164 10.72 -1.75 0.72
N SER A 165 11.75 -1.84 -0.12
CA SER A 165 12.98 -2.57 0.20
C SER A 165 13.70 -1.95 1.37
N MET A 166 13.86 -0.63 1.39
CA MET A 166 14.45 0.06 2.54
C MET A 166 13.65 -0.19 3.81
N VAL A 167 12.32 -0.10 3.76
CA VAL A 167 11.43 -0.41 4.90
C VAL A 167 11.52 -1.89 5.31
N ALA A 168 11.65 -2.82 4.38
CA ALA A 168 11.78 -4.25 4.66
C ALA A 168 13.15 -4.59 5.29
N THR A 169 14.25 -4.14 4.67
CA THR A 169 15.62 -4.23 5.20
C THR A 169 15.67 -3.67 6.61
N THR A 170 14.98 -2.54 6.80
CA THR A 170 14.72 -1.96 8.10
C THR A 170 13.97 -3.01 8.94
N ALA A 171 12.68 -3.24 8.76
CA ALA A 171 11.82 -4.10 9.58
C ALA A 171 12.45 -5.47 9.97
N PHE A 172 13.18 -6.11 9.07
CA PHE A 172 13.75 -7.45 9.26
C PHE A 172 15.21 -7.45 9.71
N GLY A 173 15.87 -6.28 9.80
CA GLY A 173 17.26 -6.18 10.24
C GLY A 173 18.24 -6.79 9.25
N LEU A 174 17.95 -6.66 7.95
CA LEU A 174 18.74 -7.23 6.87
C LEU A 174 19.88 -6.28 6.48
N GLN A 175 20.88 -6.81 5.79
CA GLN A 175 22.09 -6.05 5.44
C GLN A 175 22.04 -5.42 4.05
N SER A 176 21.12 -5.84 3.19
CA SER A 176 21.09 -5.50 1.75
C SER A 176 19.72 -4.99 1.34
N ILE A 177 19.67 -3.86 0.63
CA ILE A 177 18.43 -3.37 -0.01
C ILE A 177 18.19 -4.14 -1.31
N GLU A 178 19.24 -4.53 -2.04
CA GLU A 178 19.13 -5.30 -3.29
C GLU A 178 18.34 -6.58 -3.13
N ASP A 179 18.64 -7.34 -2.07
CA ASP A 179 18.00 -8.64 -1.85
C ASP A 179 16.50 -8.46 -1.60
N GLU A 180 16.14 -7.45 -0.81
CA GLU A 180 14.75 -7.10 -0.56
C GLU A 180 14.08 -6.47 -1.78
N PHE A 181 14.82 -5.76 -2.64
CA PHE A 181 14.32 -5.27 -3.91
C PHE A 181 13.88 -6.41 -4.82
N ARG A 182 14.72 -7.43 -4.95
CA ARG A 182 14.36 -8.67 -5.66
C ARG A 182 13.19 -9.38 -4.96
N ALA A 183 13.16 -9.38 -3.63
CA ALA A 183 12.06 -9.97 -2.87
C ALA A 183 10.71 -9.26 -3.13
N THR A 184 10.68 -7.96 -3.41
CA THR A 184 9.43 -7.29 -3.81
C THR A 184 8.81 -7.84 -5.10
N GLN A 185 9.59 -8.55 -5.92
CA GLN A 185 9.13 -9.16 -7.17
C GLN A 185 8.75 -10.64 -7.01
N SER A 186 9.30 -11.33 -5.99
CA SER A 186 9.16 -12.77 -5.83
C SER A 186 8.37 -13.22 -4.60
N SER A 187 8.26 -12.38 -3.56
CA SER A 187 7.45 -12.66 -2.37
C SER A 187 6.02 -12.17 -2.58
N ASP A 188 5.05 -13.07 -2.43
CA ASP A 188 3.62 -12.76 -2.54
C ASP A 188 3.20 -11.64 -1.56
N GLU A 189 3.73 -11.64 -0.33
CA GLU A 189 3.40 -10.63 0.67
C GLU A 189 3.97 -9.26 0.32
N LEU A 190 5.24 -9.18 -0.09
CA LEU A 190 5.86 -7.93 -0.49
C LEU A 190 5.26 -7.39 -1.79
N HIS A 191 4.87 -8.27 -2.71
CA HIS A 191 4.18 -7.89 -3.94
C HIS A 191 2.77 -7.34 -3.67
N LEU A 192 2.05 -7.90 -2.67
CA LEU A 192 0.78 -7.33 -2.21
C LEU A 192 0.97 -5.95 -1.57
N LEU A 193 2.02 -5.76 -0.75
CA LEU A 193 2.35 -4.45 -0.18
C LEU A 193 2.72 -3.43 -1.27
N PHE A 194 3.47 -3.84 -2.28
CA PHE A 194 3.75 -3.05 -3.46
C PHE A 194 2.47 -2.60 -4.17
N ARG A 195 1.55 -3.53 -4.44
CA ARG A 195 0.26 -3.19 -5.07
C ARG A 195 -0.57 -2.22 -4.22
N ILE A 196 -0.61 -2.42 -2.91
CA ILE A 196 -1.28 -1.49 -1.98
C ILE A 196 -0.64 -0.09 -2.06
N ALA A 197 0.69 -0.03 -2.03
CA ALA A 197 1.41 1.24 -2.11
C ALA A 197 1.17 1.96 -3.44
N MET A 198 1.13 1.24 -4.56
CA MET A 198 0.78 1.81 -5.88
C MET A 198 -0.65 2.37 -5.90
N GLN A 199 -1.63 1.67 -5.31
CA GLN A 199 -2.99 2.20 -5.20
C GLN A 199 -3.05 3.48 -4.36
N CYS A 200 -2.29 3.53 -3.27
CA CYS A 200 -2.18 4.73 -2.45
C CYS A 200 -1.53 5.90 -3.23
N GLN A 201 -0.51 5.64 -4.04
CA GLN A 201 0.08 6.66 -4.92
C GLN A 201 -0.92 7.17 -5.94
N ILE A 202 -1.72 6.30 -6.56
CA ILE A 202 -2.78 6.72 -7.48
C ILE A 202 -3.79 7.63 -6.76
N ILE A 203 -4.19 7.29 -5.54
CA ILE A 203 -5.07 8.15 -4.74
C ILE A 203 -4.41 9.51 -4.48
N ASP A 204 -3.14 9.52 -4.08
CA ASP A 204 -2.38 10.73 -3.79
C ASP A 204 -2.27 11.63 -5.03
N ASP A 205 -1.83 11.08 -6.17
CA ASP A 205 -1.70 11.77 -7.46
C ASP A 205 -3.03 12.38 -7.93
N VAL A 206 -4.14 11.68 -7.71
CA VAL A 206 -5.47 12.22 -8.06
C VAL A 206 -5.86 13.38 -7.14
N LEU A 207 -5.52 13.30 -5.87
CA LEU A 207 -5.82 14.35 -4.89
C LEU A 207 -4.87 15.56 -5.01
N ASP A 208 -3.61 15.34 -5.40
CA ASP A 208 -2.55 16.34 -5.50
C ASP A 208 -2.25 16.81 -6.92
N TYR A 209 -3.03 16.37 -7.92
CA TYR A 209 -2.83 16.73 -9.33
C TYR A 209 -2.49 18.20 -9.58
N SER A 210 -3.22 19.15 -8.96
CA SER A 210 -2.97 20.57 -9.18
C SER A 210 -1.59 21.01 -8.68
N ASN A 211 -1.13 20.43 -7.57
CA ASN A 211 0.16 20.72 -6.98
C ASN A 211 1.26 20.12 -7.87
N ASP A 212 1.12 18.85 -8.24
CA ASP A 212 2.09 18.14 -9.09
C ASP A 212 2.22 18.80 -10.46
N ALA A 213 1.10 19.15 -11.09
CA ALA A 213 1.09 19.85 -12.37
C ALA A 213 1.77 21.22 -12.26
N SER A 214 1.50 21.99 -11.19
CA SER A 214 2.11 23.31 -10.99
C SER A 214 3.62 23.24 -10.71
N ALA A 215 4.08 22.15 -10.10
CA ALA A 215 5.47 21.90 -9.79
C ALA A 215 6.21 21.15 -10.91
N GLY A 216 5.53 20.77 -12.00
CA GLY A 216 6.11 19.99 -13.09
C GLY A 216 6.58 18.60 -12.65
N LEU A 217 5.94 18.01 -11.64
CA LEU A 217 6.30 16.70 -11.11
C LEU A 217 5.61 15.59 -11.92
N PRO A 218 6.31 14.49 -12.23
CA PRO A 218 5.70 13.34 -12.89
C PRO A 218 4.81 12.56 -11.92
N SER A 219 3.57 12.37 -12.33
CA SER A 219 2.53 11.63 -11.63
C SER A 219 1.63 10.94 -12.64
N PHE A 220 0.81 9.99 -12.21
CA PHE A 220 -0.13 9.30 -13.11
C PHE A 220 -1.03 10.28 -13.89
N LEU A 221 -1.38 11.42 -13.28
CA LEU A 221 -2.21 12.44 -13.91
C LEU A 221 -1.46 13.54 -14.66
N THR A 222 -0.15 13.70 -14.44
CA THR A 222 0.67 14.62 -15.23
C THR A 222 1.38 13.94 -16.39
N ALA A 223 1.33 12.61 -16.52
CA ALA A 223 2.04 11.89 -17.56
C ALA A 223 1.49 12.10 -18.99
N SER A 224 0.21 12.47 -19.13
CA SER A 224 -0.39 12.83 -20.42
C SER A 224 -0.62 14.34 -20.53
N THR A 225 -0.61 14.85 -21.76
CA THR A 225 -1.05 16.23 -22.05
C THR A 225 -2.55 16.44 -21.85
N SER A 226 -3.34 15.36 -21.91
CA SER A 226 -4.79 15.39 -21.75
C SER A 226 -5.18 14.77 -20.42
N LEU A 227 -5.70 15.60 -19.51
CA LEU A 227 -6.15 15.14 -18.20
C LEU A 227 -7.25 14.05 -18.28
N PRO A 228 -8.25 14.13 -19.19
CA PRO A 228 -9.19 13.04 -19.39
C PRO A 228 -8.52 11.71 -19.79
N GLN A 229 -7.51 11.76 -20.68
CA GLN A 229 -6.75 10.58 -21.09
C GLN A 229 -5.93 10.02 -19.92
N SER A 230 -5.21 10.89 -19.19
CA SER A 230 -4.47 10.51 -18.00
C SER A 230 -5.36 9.82 -16.96
N LEU A 231 -6.60 10.28 -16.77
CA LEU A 231 -7.56 9.62 -15.87
C LEU A 231 -8.05 8.25 -16.37
N GLU A 232 -8.05 8.00 -17.66
CA GLU A 232 -8.37 6.68 -18.22
C GLU A 232 -7.20 5.71 -17.99
N LEU A 233 -5.99 6.11 -18.38
CA LEU A 233 -4.79 5.33 -18.15
C LEU A 233 -4.55 5.06 -16.67
N THR A 234 -4.79 6.05 -15.79
CA THR A 234 -4.70 5.89 -14.33
C THR A 234 -5.73 4.89 -13.80
N HIS A 235 -6.93 4.86 -14.38
CA HIS A 235 -7.94 3.88 -14.02
C HIS A 235 -7.52 2.47 -14.43
N GLU A 236 -7.00 2.30 -15.64
CA GLU A 236 -6.45 1.03 -16.12
C GLU A 236 -5.30 0.54 -15.25
N ALA A 237 -4.37 1.43 -14.88
CA ALA A 237 -3.29 1.12 -13.93
C ALA A 237 -3.85 0.68 -12.56
N ALA A 238 -4.84 1.40 -12.03
CA ALA A 238 -5.51 1.02 -10.78
C ALA A 238 -6.20 -0.36 -10.89
N LEU A 239 -6.79 -0.70 -12.03
CA LEU A 239 -7.36 -2.04 -12.24
C LEU A 239 -6.26 -3.11 -12.26
N SER A 240 -5.15 -2.85 -12.96
CA SER A 240 -4.00 -3.75 -13.03
C SER A 240 -3.41 -4.04 -11.64
N TYR A 241 -3.18 -3.01 -10.83
CA TYR A 241 -2.67 -3.20 -9.46
C TYR A 241 -3.66 -3.90 -8.54
N ALA A 242 -4.97 -3.79 -8.79
CA ALA A 242 -6.00 -4.49 -8.03
C ALA A 242 -6.11 -5.98 -8.39
N ASP A 243 -5.58 -6.41 -9.54
CA ASP A 243 -5.73 -7.78 -10.02
C ASP A 243 -4.86 -8.78 -9.23
N ILE A 244 -5.50 -9.71 -8.52
CA ILE A 244 -4.83 -10.70 -7.68
C ILE A 244 -4.84 -12.11 -8.28
N GLN A 245 -5.28 -12.28 -9.53
CA GLN A 245 -5.46 -13.60 -10.15
C GLN A 245 -4.20 -14.47 -10.16
N HIS A 246 -3.02 -13.84 -10.20
CA HIS A 246 -1.73 -14.55 -10.25
C HIS A 246 -1.11 -14.81 -8.88
N LEU A 247 -1.72 -14.33 -7.79
CA LEU A 247 -1.15 -14.43 -6.45
C LEU A 247 -1.64 -15.69 -5.74
N ARG A 248 -0.75 -16.36 -5.00
CA ARG A 248 -1.15 -17.56 -4.25
C ARG A 248 -2.11 -17.18 -3.12
N HIS A 249 -3.21 -17.91 -3.04
CA HIS A 249 -4.18 -17.77 -1.96
C HIS A 249 -3.68 -18.50 -0.71
N SER A 250 -2.85 -17.84 0.10
CA SER A 250 -2.50 -18.30 1.45
C SER A 250 -3.40 -17.64 2.51
N ALA A 251 -3.52 -18.29 3.67
CA ALA A 251 -4.20 -17.72 4.82
C ALA A 251 -3.45 -16.51 5.38
N GLU A 252 -2.12 -16.51 5.28
CA GLU A 252 -1.22 -15.47 5.80
C GLU A 252 -1.33 -14.16 5.02
N THR A 253 -1.62 -14.23 3.71
CA THR A 253 -1.80 -13.04 2.85
C THR A 253 -3.22 -12.49 2.88
N PHE A 254 -4.18 -13.16 3.54
CA PHE A 254 -5.58 -12.75 3.57
C PHE A 254 -5.77 -11.29 4.02
N PRO A 255 -5.14 -10.81 5.11
CA PRO A 255 -5.30 -9.43 5.55
C PRO A 255 -4.80 -8.40 4.52
N LEU A 256 -3.68 -8.70 3.85
CA LEU A 256 -3.15 -7.85 2.79
C LEU A 256 -4.06 -7.83 1.56
N ARG A 257 -4.70 -8.95 1.21
CA ARG A 257 -5.68 -9.00 0.12
C ARG A 257 -6.94 -8.19 0.44
N LEU A 258 -7.40 -8.23 1.68
CA LEU A 258 -8.53 -7.41 2.13
C LEU A 258 -8.17 -5.91 2.09
N ALA A 259 -6.99 -5.55 2.58
CA ALA A 259 -6.47 -4.19 2.51
C ALA A 259 -6.35 -3.71 1.05
N LEU A 260 -5.78 -4.54 0.16
CA LEU A 260 -5.70 -4.22 -1.27
C LEU A 260 -7.08 -4.01 -1.89
N SER A 261 -8.06 -4.86 -1.56
CA SER A 261 -9.43 -4.69 -2.03
C SER A 261 -10.02 -3.35 -1.56
N ALA A 262 -9.85 -3.01 -0.29
CA ALA A 262 -10.34 -1.75 0.26
C ALA A 262 -9.69 -0.53 -0.41
N VAL A 263 -8.36 -0.49 -0.50
CA VAL A 263 -7.62 0.62 -1.12
C VAL A 263 -7.94 0.71 -2.62
N SER A 264 -8.11 -0.41 -3.32
CA SER A 264 -8.49 -0.41 -4.74
C SER A 264 -9.89 0.19 -4.97
N ASN A 265 -10.86 -0.12 -4.09
CA ASN A 265 -12.17 0.52 -4.13
C ASN A 265 -12.06 2.03 -3.86
N CYS A 266 -11.16 2.44 -2.96
CA CYS A 266 -10.90 3.85 -2.67
C CYS A 266 -10.31 4.56 -3.90
N ALA A 267 -9.31 3.97 -4.57
CA ALA A 267 -8.70 4.51 -5.79
C ALA A 267 -9.75 4.69 -6.89
N ARG A 268 -10.58 3.68 -7.16
CA ARG A 268 -11.68 3.76 -8.12
C ARG A 268 -12.63 4.90 -7.80
N LEU A 269 -13.06 5.03 -6.55
CA LEU A 269 -13.95 6.10 -6.11
C LEU A 269 -13.33 7.48 -6.33
N VAL A 270 -12.07 7.68 -5.93
CA VAL A 270 -11.36 8.94 -6.09
C VAL A 270 -11.21 9.33 -7.57
N ILE A 271 -10.90 8.38 -8.44
CA ILE A 271 -10.84 8.58 -9.90
C ILE A 271 -12.22 8.98 -10.46
N VAL A 272 -13.28 8.27 -10.10
CA VAL A 272 -14.66 8.58 -10.53
C VAL A 272 -15.07 9.97 -10.09
N LEU A 273 -14.80 10.33 -8.82
CA LEU A 273 -15.08 11.67 -8.30
C LEU A 273 -14.27 12.75 -9.04
N SER A 274 -13.01 12.48 -9.39
CA SER A 274 -12.18 13.39 -10.18
C SER A 274 -12.75 13.61 -11.59
N ARG A 275 -13.14 12.53 -12.28
CA ARG A 275 -13.83 12.60 -13.58
C ARG A 275 -15.13 13.42 -13.50
N TRP A 276 -15.92 13.22 -12.45
CA TRP A 276 -17.16 13.96 -12.23
C TRP A 276 -16.91 15.46 -11.98
N ARG A 277 -15.89 15.79 -11.19
CA ARG A 277 -15.46 17.18 -10.94
C ARG A 277 -15.05 17.92 -12.22
N GLN A 278 -14.35 17.24 -13.13
CA GLN A 278 -13.95 17.84 -14.41
C GLN A 278 -15.14 18.17 -15.30
N LYS A 279 -16.16 17.31 -15.32
CA LYS A 279 -17.39 17.54 -16.10
C LYS A 279 -18.25 18.68 -15.54
N THR A 280 -18.12 18.98 -14.25
CA THR A 280 -18.97 19.93 -13.52
C THR A 280 -18.24 21.23 -13.17
N SER A 281 -17.55 21.83 -14.17
CA SER A 281 -16.65 23.00 -14.11
C SER A 281 -17.04 24.18 -13.19
N VAL A 282 -18.28 24.25 -12.72
CA VAL A 282 -18.85 25.27 -11.82
C VAL A 282 -18.52 25.04 -10.32
N LEU A 283 -18.17 23.83 -9.85
CA LEU A 283 -18.03 23.55 -8.40
C LEU A 283 -16.59 23.55 -7.84
N TRP A 284 -15.59 23.95 -8.63
CA TRP A 284 -14.17 23.88 -8.26
C TRP A 284 -13.83 24.62 -6.95
N ARG A 285 -14.51 25.74 -6.66
CA ARG A 285 -14.22 26.61 -5.51
C ARG A 285 -14.64 26.05 -4.13
N LEU A 286 -15.53 25.07 -4.08
CA LEU A 286 -15.99 24.47 -2.80
C LEU A 286 -15.20 23.20 -2.40
N SER A 287 -14.33 22.68 -3.29
CA SER A 287 -13.73 21.35 -3.11
C SER A 287 -12.47 21.29 -2.24
N LYS A 288 -11.77 22.41 -2.00
CA LYS A 288 -10.53 22.44 -1.19
C LYS A 288 -10.77 21.98 0.26
N GLN A 289 -11.93 22.27 0.84
CA GLN A 289 -12.30 21.84 2.20
C GLN A 289 -12.66 20.34 2.26
N CYS A 290 -13.03 19.74 1.12
CA CYS A 290 -13.45 18.35 1.05
C CYS A 290 -12.25 17.40 0.91
N ALA A 291 -11.16 17.85 0.28
CA ALA A 291 -9.94 17.05 0.08
C ALA A 291 -9.22 16.68 1.40
N SER A 292 -9.13 17.60 2.37
CA SER A 292 -8.56 17.31 3.70
C SER A 292 -9.42 16.32 4.49
N THR A 293 -10.73 16.44 4.39
CA THR A 293 -11.71 15.56 5.04
C THR A 293 -11.74 14.18 4.39
N LEU A 294 -11.63 14.11 3.05
CA LEU A 294 -11.51 12.86 2.30
C LEU A 294 -10.18 12.15 2.61
N ARG A 295 -9.06 12.87 2.73
CA ARG A 295 -7.78 12.26 3.19
C ARG A 295 -7.94 11.62 4.57
N GLY A 296 -8.51 12.33 5.53
CA GLY A 296 -8.80 11.78 6.87
C GLY A 296 -9.77 10.60 6.84
N PHE A 297 -10.84 10.69 6.03
CA PHE A 297 -11.85 9.65 5.88
C PHE A 297 -11.31 8.39 5.19
N PHE A 298 -10.51 8.52 4.14
CA PHE A 298 -9.89 7.38 3.45
C PHE A 298 -8.90 6.63 4.33
N LEU A 299 -8.13 7.35 5.14
CA LEU A 299 -7.23 6.75 6.12
C LEU A 299 -8.01 6.02 7.22
N CYS A 300 -9.17 6.56 7.64
CA CYS A 300 -10.12 5.88 8.52
C CYS A 300 -10.78 4.66 7.85
N LEU A 301 -11.06 4.70 6.55
CA LEU A 301 -11.72 3.61 5.82
C LEU A 301 -10.77 2.44 5.58
N ILE A 302 -9.50 2.71 5.27
CA ILE A 302 -8.43 1.70 5.21
C ILE A 302 -8.21 1.09 6.60
N ALA A 303 -8.22 1.90 7.65
CA ALA A 303 -8.16 1.44 9.04
C ALA A 303 -9.40 0.61 9.45
N ALA A 304 -10.57 0.92 8.91
CA ALA A 304 -11.81 0.20 9.18
C ALA A 304 -11.95 -1.11 8.39
N ALA A 305 -11.42 -1.18 7.17
CA ALA A 305 -11.40 -2.40 6.37
C ALA A 305 -10.45 -3.48 6.92
N CYS A 306 -9.57 -3.12 7.85
CA CYS A 306 -8.74 -4.04 8.62
C CYS A 306 -9.40 -4.54 9.93
N ARG A 307 -10.69 -4.21 10.17
CA ARG A 307 -11.51 -4.72 11.30
C ARG A 307 -12.38 -5.89 10.86
#